data_AF-A0A8T4PC21-F1
#
_entry.id   AF-A0A8T4PC21-F1
#
_cell.length_a   1.000
_cell.length_b   1.000
_cell.length_c   1.000
_cell.angle_alpha   90.00
_cell.angle_beta   90.00
_cell.angle_gamma   90.00
#
_symmetry.space_group_name_H-M   'P 1'
#
loop_
_entity.id
_entity.type
_entity.pdbx_description
1 polymer ?
#
loop_
_entity_poly.entity_id
_entity_poly.type
_entity_poly.pdbx_seq_one_letter_code
_entity_poly.pdbx_strand_id
1 'polypeptide(L)'
;MLHVEPLIIDDFFNKSISSTILFEGISLKNNSSISDMLNFYSYSLFTFSLSNLSNIQKVRFAQTVYGRKNNGLIKTEEGKMLGKGAFIVPVNKEELFKEVFNKFNVKADVTRIIINKSK
;
A
#
# COMPACT_ATOMS: atom_id res chain seq x y z
N MET A 1 3.42 -21.00 -16.04
CA MET A 1 3.89 -20.47 -17.34
C MET A 1 4.72 -19.25 -17.03
N LEU A 2 6.03 -19.28 -17.34
CA LEU A 2 6.91 -18.13 -17.14
C LEU A 2 6.70 -17.16 -18.30
N HIS A 3 6.27 -15.92 -18.00
CA HIS A 3 6.17 -14.85 -19.00
C HIS A 3 7.44 -14.00 -18.93
N VAL A 4 8.09 -13.79 -20.08
CA VAL A 4 9.29 -12.96 -20.19
C VAL A 4 9.01 -11.87 -21.21
N GLU A 5 9.09 -10.62 -20.79
CA GLU A 5 8.91 -9.45 -21.65
C GLU A 5 10.23 -8.68 -21.71
N PRO A 6 10.92 -8.65 -22.87
CA PRO A 6 12.12 -7.83 -23.03
C PRO A 6 11.74 -6.35 -23.12
N LEU A 7 12.40 -5.52 -22.31
CA LEU A 7 12.18 -4.08 -22.27
C LEU A 7 13.42 -3.32 -22.73
N ILE A 8 13.23 -2.38 -23.65
CA ILE A 8 14.25 -1.39 -24.02
C ILE A 8 14.31 -0.34 -22.91
N ILE A 9 15.50 0.14 -22.57
CA ILE A 9 15.69 1.09 -21.44
C ILE A 9 14.91 2.40 -21.63
N ASP A 10 14.81 2.89 -22.87
CA ASP A 10 14.06 4.12 -23.18
C ASP A 10 12.54 3.94 -22.97
N ASP A 11 12.04 2.73 -23.21
CA ASP A 11 10.64 2.37 -22.98
C ASP A 11 10.34 2.16 -21.49
N PHE A 12 11.36 1.80 -20.70
CA PHE A 12 11.19 1.51 -19.28
C PHE A 12 10.60 2.74 -18.56
N PHE A 13 11.24 3.90 -18.71
CA PHE A 13 10.82 5.12 -18.01
C PHE A 13 9.51 5.73 -18.51
N ASN A 14 9.07 5.34 -19.72
CA ASN A 14 7.87 5.88 -20.35
C ASN A 14 6.62 5.01 -20.15
N LYS A 15 6.76 3.80 -19.57
CA LYS A 15 5.67 2.83 -19.38
C LYS A 15 5.30 2.68 -17.92
N SER A 16 4.03 2.34 -17.66
CA SER A 16 3.52 1.97 -16.33
C SER A 16 4.29 0.82 -15.68
N ILE A 17 4.92 -0.05 -16.48
CA ILE A 17 5.72 -1.19 -16.01
C ILE A 17 6.88 -0.78 -15.11
N SER A 18 7.51 0.39 -15.32
CA SER A 18 8.60 0.85 -14.44
C SER A 18 8.11 1.12 -13.04
N SER A 19 6.93 1.71 -12.89
CA SER A 19 6.32 1.92 -11.59
C SER A 19 6.04 0.59 -10.89
N THR A 20 5.48 -0.40 -11.61
CA THR A 20 5.25 -1.74 -11.07
C THR A 20 6.55 -2.40 -10.61
N ILE A 21 7.60 -2.35 -11.44
CA ILE A 21 8.92 -2.91 -11.10
C ILE A 21 9.53 -2.18 -9.90
N LEU A 22 9.36 -0.87 -9.81
CA LEU A 22 9.89 -0.07 -8.71
C LEU A 22 9.17 -0.35 -7.38
N PHE A 23 7.85 -0.57 -7.42
CA PHE A 23 7.07 -0.85 -6.21
C PHE A 23 7.13 -2.33 -5.78
N GLU A 24 7.05 -3.27 -6.73
CA GLU A 24 6.83 -4.70 -6.46
C GLU A 24 7.93 -5.61 -7.03
N GLY A 25 8.81 -5.08 -7.87
CA GLY A 25 9.80 -5.89 -8.58
C GLY A 25 10.84 -6.52 -7.65
N ILE A 26 11.29 -7.71 -8.02
CA ILE A 26 12.34 -8.47 -7.32
C ILE A 26 13.51 -8.68 -8.27
N SER A 27 14.72 -8.37 -7.79
CA SER A 27 15.96 -8.72 -8.48
C SER A 27 16.27 -10.18 -8.29
N LEU A 28 16.24 -10.95 -9.37
CA LEU A 28 16.62 -12.36 -9.36
C LEU A 28 18.11 -12.57 -9.03
N LYS A 29 18.97 -11.60 -9.39
CA LYS A 29 20.42 -11.66 -9.12
C LYS A 29 20.74 -11.49 -7.64
N ASN A 30 20.07 -10.54 -6.98
CA ASN A 30 20.38 -10.15 -5.60
C ASN A 30 19.39 -10.73 -4.58
N ASN A 31 18.32 -11.40 -5.06
CA ASN A 31 17.21 -11.91 -4.25
C ASN A 31 16.62 -10.88 -3.28
N SER A 32 16.50 -9.62 -3.74
CA SER A 32 15.99 -8.49 -2.97
C SER A 32 15.02 -7.66 -3.81
N SER A 33 14.16 -6.87 -3.16
CA SER A 33 13.26 -5.98 -3.88
C SER A 33 14.04 -4.86 -4.57
N ILE A 34 13.54 -4.41 -5.73
CA ILE A 34 14.16 -3.29 -6.47
C ILE A 34 14.13 -2.01 -5.63
N SER A 35 13.06 -1.77 -4.86
CA SER A 35 12.98 -0.65 -3.93
C SER A 35 14.08 -0.69 -2.87
N ASP A 36 14.42 -1.87 -2.33
CA ASP A 36 15.49 -2.00 -1.34
C ASP A 36 16.86 -1.70 -1.98
N MET A 37 17.09 -2.17 -3.20
CA MET A 37 18.33 -1.89 -3.94
C MET A 37 18.52 -0.40 -4.21
N LEU A 38 17.43 0.33 -4.42
CA LEU A 38 17.42 1.77 -4.66
C LEU A 38 17.31 2.59 -3.36
N ASN A 39 17.34 1.93 -2.20
CA ASN A 39 17.22 2.55 -0.88
C ASN A 39 15.92 3.36 -0.67
N PHE A 40 14.79 2.82 -1.15
CA PHE A 40 13.45 3.33 -0.93
C PHE A 40 12.55 2.30 -0.20
N TYR A 41 11.60 2.79 0.59
CA TYR A 41 10.46 2.01 1.03
C TYR A 41 9.26 2.26 0.11
N SER A 42 8.61 1.18 -0.32
CA SER A 42 7.39 1.21 -1.13
C SER A 42 6.15 1.08 -0.24
N TYR A 43 5.29 2.09 -0.28
CA TYR A 43 4.05 2.13 0.50
C TYR A 43 2.84 2.40 -0.38
N SER A 44 1.68 1.92 0.04
CA SER A 44 0.39 2.33 -0.48
C SER A 44 -0.25 3.32 0.50
N LEU A 45 -0.50 4.54 0.02
CA LEU A 45 -1.23 5.58 0.71
C LEU A 45 -2.72 5.38 0.47
N PHE A 46 -3.46 5.19 1.55
CA PHE A 46 -4.91 5.16 1.55
C PHE A 46 -5.44 6.50 2.05
N THR A 47 -6.36 7.08 1.28
CA THR A 47 -7.16 8.24 1.71
C THR A 47 -8.63 7.89 1.58
N PHE A 48 -9.42 8.18 2.62
CA PHE A 48 -10.82 7.73 2.65
C PHE A 48 -11.73 8.63 3.48
N SER A 49 -13.02 8.50 3.20
CA SER A 49 -14.09 9.14 3.96
C SER A 49 -15.02 8.10 4.56
N LEU A 50 -15.43 8.33 5.81
CA LEU A 50 -16.46 7.55 6.49
C LEU A 50 -17.84 8.22 6.42
N SER A 51 -18.03 9.24 5.57
CA SER A 51 -19.25 10.05 5.51
C SER A 51 -20.50 9.22 5.17
N ASN A 52 -20.35 8.15 4.40
CA ASN A 52 -21.42 7.24 3.99
C ASN A 52 -21.79 6.18 5.04
N LEU A 53 -21.06 6.10 6.16
CA LEU A 53 -21.30 5.12 7.21
C LEU A 53 -22.17 5.69 8.35
N SER A 54 -23.06 4.86 8.88
CA SER A 54 -23.75 5.12 10.15
C SER A 54 -22.78 5.15 11.33
N ASN A 55 -23.21 5.72 12.48
CA ASN A 55 -22.37 5.78 13.68
C ASN A 55 -21.89 4.40 14.15
N ILE A 56 -22.75 3.38 14.09
CA ILE A 56 -22.39 2.00 14.47
C ILE A 56 -21.34 1.44 13.51
N GLN A 57 -21.51 1.65 12.20
CA GLN A 57 -20.54 1.20 11.19
C GLN A 57 -19.19 1.91 11.33
N LYS A 58 -19.20 3.23 11.59
CA LYS A 58 -17.98 4.01 11.86
C LYS A 58 -17.21 3.44 13.05
N VAL A 59 -17.90 3.11 14.14
CA VAL A 59 -17.28 2.50 15.33
C VAL A 59 -16.69 1.13 14.99
N ARG A 60 -17.43 0.27 14.28
CA ARG A 60 -16.92 -1.05 13.86
C ARG A 60 -15.69 -0.94 12.97
N PHE A 61 -15.74 -0.09 11.94
CA PHE A 61 -14.61 0.18 11.06
C PHE A 61 -13.40 0.68 11.85
N ALA A 62 -13.60 1.68 12.73
CA ALA A 62 -12.52 2.24 13.54
C ALA A 62 -11.87 1.17 14.44
N GLN A 63 -12.66 0.30 15.07
CA GLN A 63 -12.14 -0.78 15.90
C GLN A 63 -11.35 -1.82 15.10
N THR A 64 -11.80 -2.17 13.89
CA THR A 64 -11.08 -3.10 13.02
C THR A 64 -9.77 -2.51 12.50
N VAL A 65 -9.82 -1.28 11.99
CA VAL A 65 -8.71 -0.66 11.26
C VAL A 65 -7.70 0.00 12.19
N TYR A 66 -8.17 0.80 13.15
CA TYR A 66 -7.30 1.52 14.09
C TYR A 66 -7.03 0.73 15.37
N GLY A 67 -7.94 -0.17 15.75
CA GLY A 67 -7.87 -0.89 17.01
C GLY A 67 -8.55 -0.12 18.15
N ARG A 68 -8.46 -0.67 19.35
CA ARG A 68 -8.97 -0.03 20.57
C ARG A 68 -8.03 -0.26 21.74
N LYS A 69 -8.14 -1.43 22.40
CA LYS A 69 -7.19 -1.88 23.42
C LYS A 69 -6.03 -2.66 22.80
N ASN A 70 -6.31 -3.38 21.72
CA ASN A 70 -5.34 -4.11 20.92
C ASN A 70 -4.99 -3.32 19.66
N ASN A 71 -3.87 -3.67 19.04
CA ASN A 71 -3.47 -3.13 17.74
C ASN A 71 -4.56 -3.42 16.70
N GLY A 72 -4.96 -2.39 15.96
CA GLY A 72 -5.81 -2.56 14.77
C GLY A 72 -5.01 -3.01 13.56
N LEU A 73 -5.72 -3.29 12.47
CA LEU A 73 -5.13 -3.81 11.24
C LEU A 73 -3.94 -2.97 10.74
N ILE A 74 -4.04 -1.64 10.79
CA ILE A 74 -2.93 -0.75 10.36
C ILE A 74 -1.64 -1.08 11.11
N LYS A 75 -1.70 -1.19 12.43
CA LYS A 75 -0.49 -1.42 13.23
C LYS A 75 -0.01 -2.87 13.17
N THR A 76 -0.94 -3.83 13.01
CA THR A 76 -0.60 -5.24 12.81
C THR A 76 0.15 -5.49 11.51
N GLU A 77 -0.18 -4.74 10.46
CA GLU A 77 0.40 -4.86 9.13
C GLU A 77 1.49 -3.81 8.85
N GLU A 78 2.18 -3.35 9.91
CA GLU A 78 3.32 -2.41 9.83
C GLU A 78 2.99 -1.06 9.14
N GLY A 79 1.72 -0.71 9.10
CA GLY A 79 1.23 0.57 8.59
C GLY A 79 1.39 1.70 9.60
N LYS A 80 1.29 2.93 9.08
CA LYS A 80 1.40 4.17 9.84
C LYS A 80 0.27 5.13 9.50
N MET A 81 -0.42 5.60 10.54
CA MET A 81 -1.38 6.67 10.42
C MET A 81 -0.70 7.99 10.06
N LEU A 82 -1.25 8.70 9.07
CA LEU A 82 -0.83 10.05 8.71
C LEU A 82 -1.80 11.11 9.23
N GLY A 83 -3.08 10.74 9.42
CA GLY A 83 -4.11 11.62 9.94
C GLY A 83 -5.48 10.97 9.94
N LYS A 84 -6.52 11.74 10.26
CA LYS A 84 -7.90 11.26 10.15
C LYS A 84 -8.21 10.98 8.67
N GLY A 85 -8.51 9.72 8.35
CA GLY A 85 -8.83 9.32 6.97
C GLY A 85 -7.61 9.11 6.07
N ALA A 86 -6.38 9.06 6.61
CA ALA A 86 -5.19 8.80 5.81
C ALA A 86 -4.16 7.94 6.55
N PHE A 87 -3.65 6.90 5.90
CA PHE A 87 -2.55 6.08 6.39
C PHE A 87 -1.74 5.47 5.25
N ILE A 88 -0.55 5.00 5.57
CA ILE A 88 0.32 4.24 4.66
C ILE A 88 0.48 2.81 5.18
N VAL A 89 0.58 1.85 4.27
CA VAL A 89 0.90 0.44 4.55
C VAL A 89 1.92 -0.06 3.53
N PRO A 90 2.78 -1.03 3.86
CA PRO A 90 3.67 -1.63 2.88
C PRO A 90 2.88 -2.09 1.64
N VAL A 91 3.44 -1.90 0.44
CA VAL A 91 2.70 -2.14 -0.83
C VAL A 91 2.19 -3.58 -0.96
N ASN A 92 2.90 -4.56 -0.37
CA ASN A 92 2.47 -5.97 -0.34
C ASN A 92 1.24 -6.22 0.54
N LYS A 93 0.76 -5.22 1.30
CA LYS A 93 -0.47 -5.27 2.11
C LYS A 93 -1.64 -4.53 1.46
N GLU A 94 -1.43 -3.89 0.30
CA GLU A 94 -2.45 -3.08 -0.37
C GLU A 94 -3.77 -3.84 -0.57
N GLU A 95 -3.70 -5.07 -1.06
CA GLU A 95 -4.90 -5.85 -1.39
C GLU A 95 -5.74 -6.21 -0.15
N LEU A 96 -5.07 -6.57 0.95
CA LEU A 96 -5.73 -6.82 2.24
C LEU A 96 -6.57 -5.63 2.69
N PHE A 97 -6.04 -4.41 2.55
CA PHE A 97 -6.77 -3.20 2.93
C PHE A 97 -7.90 -2.90 1.95
N LYS A 98 -7.70 -3.09 0.64
CA LYS A 98 -8.79 -2.96 -0.35
C LYS A 98 -9.95 -3.89 -0.03
N GLU A 99 -9.68 -5.15 0.31
CA GLU A 99 -10.72 -6.10 0.71
C GLU A 99 -11.50 -5.65 1.94
N VAL A 100 -10.81 -5.16 2.98
CA VAL A 100 -11.45 -4.66 4.20
C VAL A 100 -12.33 -3.45 3.88
N PHE A 101 -11.82 -2.51 3.10
CA PHE A 101 -12.56 -1.31 2.71
C PHE A 101 -13.82 -1.65 1.90
N ASN A 102 -13.71 -2.60 0.97
CA ASN A 102 -14.85 -3.14 0.22
C ASN A 102 -15.88 -3.79 1.13
N LYS A 103 -15.45 -4.62 2.11
CA LYS A 103 -16.35 -5.26 3.10
C LYS A 103 -17.12 -4.24 3.95
N PHE A 104 -16.50 -3.10 4.27
CA PHE A 104 -17.16 -2.02 5.01
C PHE A 104 -17.88 -1.01 4.11
N ASN A 105 -17.85 -1.19 2.78
CA ASN A 105 -18.39 -0.26 1.80
C ASN A 105 -17.83 1.17 1.98
N VAL A 106 -16.53 1.29 2.27
CA VAL A 106 -15.82 2.56 2.42
C VAL A 106 -15.11 2.87 1.11
N LYS A 107 -15.37 4.05 0.56
CA LYS A 107 -14.62 4.56 -0.60
C LYS A 107 -13.25 5.02 -0.14
N ALA A 108 -12.21 4.43 -0.72
CA ALA A 108 -10.83 4.84 -0.54
C ALA A 108 -10.16 5.04 -1.89
N ASP A 109 -9.39 6.11 -1.97
CA ASP A 109 -8.40 6.31 -3.02
C ASP A 109 -7.07 5.73 -2.54
N VAL A 110 -6.38 5.05 -3.46
CA VAL A 110 -5.10 4.39 -3.19
C VAL A 110 -4.07 4.94 -4.15
N THR A 111 -2.96 5.46 -3.61
CA THR A 111 -1.82 5.92 -4.39
C THR A 111 -0.55 5.24 -3.87
N ARG A 112 0.29 4.72 -4.76
CA ARG A 112 1.58 4.14 -4.36
C ARG A 112 2.63 5.24 -4.28
N ILE A 113 3.40 5.23 -3.20
CA ILE A 113 4.42 6.23 -2.90
C ILE A 113 5.73 5.54 -2.53
N ILE A 114 6.84 6.21 -2.83
CA ILE A 114 8.17 5.82 -2.37
C ILE A 114 8.69 6.81 -1.34
N ILE A 115 9.34 6.29 -0.31
CA ILE A 115 9.95 7.08 0.76
C ILE A 115 11.43 6.71 0.85
N ASN A 116 12.31 7.70 0.81
CA ASN A 116 13.75 7.46 0.94
C ASN A 116 14.08 6.89 2.33
N LYS A 117 14.90 5.83 2.38
CA LYS A 117 15.35 5.22 3.64
C LYS A 117 16.42 6.04 4.36
N SER A 118 17.11 6.93 3.65
CA SER A 118 18.12 7.82 4.22
C SER A 118 17.46 8.89 5.08
N LYS A 119 17.33 8.59 6.38
CA LYS A 119 17.13 9.57 7.45
C LYS A 119 18.37 9.62 8.32
#